data_AF-A0A929L6K6-F1
#
_entry.id   AF-A0A929L6K6-F1
#
_cell.length_a   1.000
_cell.length_b   1.000
_cell.length_c   1.000
_cell.angle_alpha   90.00
_cell.angle_beta   90.00
_cell.angle_gamma   90.00
#
_symmetry.space_group_name_H-M   'P 1'
#
loop_
_entity.id
_entity.type
_entity.pdbx_description
1 polymer ?
#
loop_
_entity_poly.entity_id
_entity_poly.type
_entity_poly.pdbx_seq_one_letter_code
_entity_poly.pdbx_strand_id
1 'polypeptide(L)'
;MGNNFKPYGNDQNSGRDYRDKNRGDRGRRDGYRAEKPKPEDLFETWKSRMVTKPLMAEYGNQPDIFLEGQYLYQTAKSIYELKVHQVRKVLAVTKEALTIARSSSDFSKAKKRLFILLPMLAYNTGRAKKEEQKNYENLLRFVYTNVNQDSITTIDDIEMFDQMITSVIAYHKFLGGKE
;
A
#
# COMPACT_ATOMS: atom_id res chain seq x y z
N MET A 1 -35.95 -47.79 2.83
CA MET A 1 -36.41 -47.33 4.17
C MET A 1 -36.19 -48.50 5.11
N GLY A 2 -35.06 -48.56 5.82
CA GLY A 2 -34.85 -47.95 7.14
C GLY A 2 -34.77 -49.12 8.15
N ASN A 3 -34.02 -49.13 9.23
CA ASN A 3 -33.07 -48.21 9.83
C ASN A 3 -32.10 -49.06 10.64
N ASN A 4 -30.81 -48.73 10.60
CA ASN A 4 -29.82 -49.20 11.56
C ASN A 4 -30.01 -48.38 12.85
N PHE A 5 -30.32 -49.05 13.96
CA PHE A 5 -30.36 -48.45 15.30
C PHE A 5 -29.87 -49.47 16.31
N LYS A 6 -28.75 -49.21 16.97
CA LYS A 6 -28.59 -49.47 18.41
C LYS A 6 -27.73 -48.38 19.05
N PRO A 7 -28.04 -47.97 20.30
CA PRO A 7 -27.58 -46.72 20.89
C PRO A 7 -26.46 -46.90 21.91
N TYR A 8 -25.85 -45.77 22.28
CA TYR A 8 -24.84 -45.58 23.31
C TYR A 8 -25.34 -45.91 24.73
N GLY A 9 -24.42 -46.35 25.59
CA GLY A 9 -24.55 -46.38 27.05
C GLY A 9 -23.18 -46.46 27.73
N ASN A 10 -22.85 -45.42 28.50
CA ASN A 10 -21.69 -45.33 29.40
C ASN A 10 -21.81 -46.34 30.56
N ASP A 11 -20.68 -46.82 31.08
CA ASP A 11 -20.48 -46.99 32.52
C ASP A 11 -19.00 -47.12 32.92
N GLN A 12 -18.76 -46.72 34.17
CA GLN A 12 -17.52 -46.31 34.84
C GLN A 12 -16.61 -47.48 35.29
N ASN A 13 -15.30 -47.24 35.52
CA ASN A 13 -14.55 -47.44 36.80
C ASN A 13 -13.01 -47.45 36.55
N SER A 14 -12.22 -46.58 37.20
CA SER A 14 -11.39 -46.83 38.41
C SER A 14 -9.88 -47.00 38.14
N GLY A 15 -9.05 -46.37 38.98
CA GLY A 15 -7.66 -46.83 39.23
C GLY A 15 -6.59 -45.73 39.22
N ARG A 16 -6.05 -45.41 40.40
CA ARG A 16 -4.96 -44.46 40.65
C ARG A 16 -3.58 -45.09 40.38
N ASP A 17 -2.57 -44.28 40.03
CA ASP A 17 -1.39 -43.98 40.86
C ASP A 17 -0.03 -43.80 40.12
N TYR A 18 0.75 -42.85 40.65
CA TYR A 18 2.20 -42.55 40.57
C TYR A 18 2.88 -41.94 39.32
N ARG A 19 3.26 -40.65 39.51
CA ARG A 19 4.53 -39.96 39.18
C ARG A 19 5.44 -40.56 38.10
N ASP A 20 5.71 -39.76 37.07
CA ASP A 20 7.10 -39.53 36.67
C ASP A 20 7.37 -38.09 36.23
N LYS A 21 8.53 -37.59 36.66
CA LYS A 21 9.08 -36.27 36.39
C LYS A 21 9.67 -36.31 34.99
N ASN A 22 9.24 -35.41 34.10
CA ASN A 22 10.13 -35.01 33.02
C ASN A 22 10.10 -33.50 32.79
N ARG A 23 11.16 -32.88 33.32
CA ARG A 23 11.60 -31.51 33.03
C ARG A 23 11.95 -31.43 31.55
N GLY A 24 10.98 -31.05 30.73
CA GLY A 24 11.21 -30.56 29.37
C GLY A 24 11.38 -29.05 29.42
N ASP A 25 12.59 -28.61 29.78
CA ASP A 25 13.06 -27.23 29.67
C ASP A 25 13.07 -26.82 28.19
N ARG A 26 11.90 -26.40 27.70
CA ARG A 26 11.79 -25.70 26.41
C ARG A 26 12.09 -24.25 26.68
N GLY A 27 13.38 -23.94 26.67
CA GLY A 27 13.91 -22.59 26.66
C GLY A 27 13.06 -21.70 25.75
N ARG A 28 12.42 -20.71 26.37
CA ARG A 28 11.78 -19.60 25.67
C ARG A 28 12.87 -18.89 24.90
N ARG A 29 13.01 -19.24 23.62
CA ARG A 29 13.73 -18.42 22.67
C ARG A 29 12.78 -17.26 22.36
N ASP A 30 12.78 -16.27 23.26
CA ASP A 30 12.18 -14.96 23.03
C ASP A 30 12.98 -14.31 21.89
N GLY A 31 12.67 -14.75 20.68
CA GLY A 31 13.08 -14.04 19.48
C GLY A 31 12.43 -12.67 19.59
N TYR A 32 13.24 -11.62 19.72
CA TYR A 32 12.83 -10.25 19.57
C TYR A 32 12.02 -10.12 18.27
N ARG A 33 10.71 -10.25 18.37
CA ARG A 33 9.80 -9.95 17.28
C ARG A 33 9.77 -8.43 17.27
N ALA A 34 10.63 -7.82 16.46
CA ALA A 34 10.60 -6.40 16.20
C ALA A 34 9.14 -5.99 16.01
N GLU A 35 8.62 -5.20 16.95
CA GLU A 35 7.25 -4.73 16.87
C GLU A 35 7.12 -3.95 15.58
N LYS A 36 6.08 -4.23 14.80
CA LYS A 36 5.84 -3.45 13.58
C LYS A 36 5.67 -1.99 14.01
N PRO A 37 6.27 -1.01 13.29
CA PRO A 37 5.99 0.38 13.56
C PRO A 37 4.48 0.61 13.46
N LYS A 38 3.94 1.43 14.36
CA LYS A 38 2.52 1.76 14.33
C LYS A 38 2.23 2.55 13.05
N PRO A 39 1.02 2.46 12.48
CA PRO A 39 0.65 3.24 11.29
C PRO A 39 0.89 4.75 11.45
N GLU A 40 0.73 5.26 12.68
CA GLU A 40 1.03 6.65 13.04
C GLU A 40 2.51 6.99 12.80
N ASP A 41 3.43 6.10 13.15
CA ASP A 41 4.87 6.29 12.97
C ASP A 41 5.26 6.39 11.48
N LEU A 42 4.54 5.66 10.60
CA LEU A 42 4.80 5.70 9.16
C LEU A 42 4.52 7.08 8.58
N PHE A 43 3.35 7.66 8.88
CA PHE A 43 3.00 8.98 8.35
C PHE A 43 3.90 10.08 8.89
N GLU A 44 4.28 10.05 10.17
CA GLU A 44 5.23 11.03 10.74
C GLU A 44 6.58 10.99 10.02
N THR A 45 7.10 9.80 9.70
CA THR A 45 8.36 9.71 8.94
C THR A 45 8.23 10.28 7.53
N TRP A 46 7.05 10.17 6.90
CA TRP A 46 6.82 10.62 5.53
C TRP A 46 6.49 12.10 5.43
N LYS A 47 5.98 12.74 6.49
CA LYS A 47 5.69 14.18 6.52
C LYS A 47 6.91 15.02 6.13
N SER A 48 8.09 14.64 6.60
CA SER A 48 9.36 15.30 6.26
C SER A 48 9.71 15.28 4.75
N ARG A 49 9.05 14.40 3.98
CA ARG A 49 9.25 14.22 2.53
C ARG A 49 8.05 14.68 1.71
N MET A 50 7.06 15.31 2.33
CA MET A 50 5.93 15.87 1.60
C MET A 50 6.40 17.03 0.75
N VAL A 51 5.89 17.09 -0.48
CA VAL A 51 6.08 18.24 -1.35
C VAL A 51 5.27 19.41 -0.77
N THR A 52 5.94 20.53 -0.51
CA THR A 52 5.38 21.71 0.18
C THR A 52 5.05 22.88 -0.75
N LYS A 53 5.21 22.67 -2.07
CA LYS A 53 4.88 23.63 -3.13
C LYS A 53 4.09 22.92 -4.24
N PRO A 54 3.41 23.66 -5.15
CA PRO A 54 2.67 23.05 -6.25
C PRO A 54 3.52 22.05 -7.05
N LEU A 55 2.97 20.89 -7.42
CA LEU A 55 3.69 19.83 -8.13
C LEU A 55 4.32 20.32 -9.43
N MET A 56 3.62 21.18 -10.17
CA MET A 56 4.15 21.74 -11.40
C MET A 56 5.37 22.63 -11.12
N ALA A 57 5.37 23.36 -10.00
CA ALA A 57 6.51 24.18 -9.58
C ALA A 57 7.66 23.34 -8.99
N GLU A 58 7.36 22.20 -8.37
CA GLU A 58 8.38 21.26 -7.91
C GLU A 58 9.07 20.58 -9.08
N TYR A 59 8.29 20.00 -9.99
CA TYR A 59 8.82 19.02 -10.94
C TYR A 59 8.73 19.43 -12.41
N GLY A 60 7.97 20.46 -12.76
CA GLY A 60 7.65 20.80 -14.16
C GLY A 60 8.86 21.14 -15.04
N ASN A 61 9.99 21.52 -14.43
CA ASN A 61 11.24 21.84 -15.13
C ASN A 61 12.36 20.82 -14.88
N GLN A 62 12.07 19.67 -14.26
CA GLN A 62 13.09 18.71 -13.85
C GLN A 62 13.08 17.47 -14.76
N PRO A 63 13.72 17.48 -15.94
CA PRO A 63 13.85 16.28 -16.77
C PRO A 63 14.48 15.13 -15.99
N ASP A 64 15.33 15.47 -15.03
CA ASP A 64 16.01 14.52 -14.15
C ASP A 64 15.03 13.65 -13.36
N ILE A 65 13.82 14.10 -12.97
CA ILE A 65 12.92 13.19 -12.24
C ILE A 65 12.39 12.03 -13.10
N PHE A 66 12.40 12.21 -14.43
CA PHE A 66 11.92 11.24 -15.40
C PHE A 66 13.02 10.29 -15.92
N LEU A 67 14.30 10.56 -15.67
CA LEU A 67 15.40 9.72 -16.17
C LEU A 67 15.60 8.44 -15.37
N GLU A 68 16.32 7.49 -15.97
CA GLU A 68 16.71 6.25 -15.28
C GLU A 68 17.54 6.55 -14.02
N GLY A 69 17.31 5.77 -12.96
CA GLY A 69 18.02 5.92 -11.68
C GLY A 69 17.46 7.04 -10.79
N GLN A 70 16.55 7.86 -11.31
CA GLN A 70 16.00 9.03 -10.62
C GLN A 70 14.65 8.74 -9.96
N TYR A 71 13.98 9.77 -9.44
CA TYR A 71 12.86 9.63 -8.52
C TYR A 71 11.75 8.67 -8.99
N LEU A 72 11.27 8.82 -10.23
CA LEU A 72 10.17 7.99 -10.75
C LEU A 72 10.62 6.56 -11.05
N TYR A 73 11.84 6.36 -11.54
CA TYR A 73 12.45 5.05 -11.72
C TYR A 73 12.63 4.32 -10.38
N GLN A 74 13.18 4.99 -9.37
CA GLN A 74 13.38 4.41 -8.03
C GLN A 74 12.05 4.07 -7.37
N THR A 75 11.02 4.91 -7.60
CA THR A 75 9.66 4.62 -7.16
C THR A 75 9.17 3.33 -7.81
N ALA A 76 9.27 3.19 -9.13
CA ALA A 76 8.88 1.97 -9.84
C ALA A 76 9.62 0.71 -9.33
N LYS A 77 10.94 0.82 -9.11
CA LYS A 77 11.75 -0.25 -8.52
C LYS A 77 11.30 -0.64 -7.11
N SER A 78 10.88 0.33 -6.30
CA SER A 78 10.42 0.10 -4.93
C SER A 78 9.06 -0.60 -4.83
N ILE A 79 8.29 -0.61 -5.91
CA ILE A 79 6.97 -1.26 -6.02
C ILE A 79 6.97 -2.41 -7.04
N TYR A 80 8.15 -2.89 -7.45
CA TYR A 80 8.34 -3.84 -8.55
C TYR A 80 7.53 -5.14 -8.42
N GLU A 81 7.32 -5.63 -7.20
CA GLU A 81 6.56 -6.85 -6.93
C GLU A 81 5.05 -6.61 -6.84
N LEU A 82 4.62 -5.35 -6.91
CA LEU A 82 3.21 -5.01 -6.93
C LEU A 82 2.62 -5.36 -8.29
N LYS A 83 1.44 -5.99 -8.30
CA LYS A 83 0.77 -6.27 -9.56
C LYS A 83 0.46 -4.97 -10.29
N VAL A 84 0.77 -4.90 -11.58
CA VAL A 84 0.65 -3.66 -12.38
C VAL A 84 -0.77 -3.09 -12.33
N HIS A 85 -1.79 -3.94 -12.25
CA HIS A 85 -3.19 -3.50 -12.15
C HIS A 85 -3.48 -2.68 -10.88
N GLN A 86 -2.73 -2.86 -9.80
CA GLN A 86 -2.87 -2.04 -8.58
C GLN A 86 -2.33 -0.64 -8.80
N VAL A 87 -1.20 -0.49 -9.50
CA VAL A 87 -0.67 0.82 -9.91
C VAL A 87 -1.61 1.50 -10.91
N ARG A 88 -2.20 0.73 -11.84
CA ARG A 88 -3.19 1.24 -12.80
C ARG A 88 -4.46 1.77 -12.15
N LYS A 89 -4.86 1.29 -10.96
CA LYS A 89 -5.99 1.89 -10.21
C LYS A 89 -5.70 3.33 -9.81
N VAL A 90 -4.45 3.64 -9.46
CA VAL A 90 -4.04 5.01 -9.15
C VAL A 90 -4.16 5.87 -10.41
N LEU A 91 -3.59 5.39 -11.53
CA LEU A 91 -3.70 6.06 -12.82
C LEU A 91 -5.16 6.30 -13.23
N ALA A 92 -6.05 5.32 -13.04
CA ALA A 92 -7.47 5.46 -13.38
C ALA A 92 -8.15 6.62 -12.62
N VAL A 93 -7.96 6.69 -11.30
CA VAL A 93 -8.50 7.80 -10.48
C VAL A 93 -7.88 9.14 -10.88
N THR A 94 -6.57 9.17 -11.18
CA THR A 94 -5.90 10.38 -11.67
C THR A 94 -6.46 10.86 -13.00
N LYS A 95 -6.68 9.95 -13.96
CA LYS A 95 -7.29 10.27 -15.27
C LYS A 95 -8.72 10.77 -15.12
N GLU A 96 -9.50 10.19 -14.21
CA GLU A 96 -10.84 10.69 -13.90
C GLU A 96 -10.82 12.10 -13.29
N ALA A 97 -9.92 12.36 -12.33
CA ALA A 97 -9.72 13.69 -11.76
C ALA A 97 -9.34 14.71 -12.85
N LEU A 98 -8.44 14.33 -13.75
CA LEU A 98 -8.04 15.19 -14.87
C LEU A 98 -9.18 15.43 -15.86
N THR A 99 -10.00 14.42 -16.14
CA THR A 99 -11.19 14.55 -16.98
C THR A 99 -12.16 15.56 -16.37
N ILE A 100 -12.45 15.44 -15.07
CA ILE A 100 -13.29 16.40 -14.34
C ILE A 100 -12.71 17.81 -14.44
N ALA A 101 -11.40 17.97 -14.21
CA ALA A 101 -10.73 19.27 -14.27
C ALA A 101 -10.87 19.92 -15.66
N ARG A 102 -10.70 19.15 -16.73
CA ARG A 102 -10.76 19.65 -18.11
C ARG A 102 -12.18 19.85 -18.63
N SER A 103 -13.13 18.99 -18.26
CA SER A 103 -14.49 19.02 -18.83
C SER A 103 -15.43 20.00 -18.15
N SER A 104 -15.34 20.15 -16.82
CA SER A 104 -16.22 21.04 -16.06
C SER A 104 -15.50 22.26 -15.51
N SER A 105 -14.19 22.39 -15.75
CA SER A 105 -13.33 23.41 -15.13
C SER A 105 -13.46 23.44 -13.60
N ASP A 106 -13.89 22.33 -13.00
CA ASP A 106 -14.17 22.21 -11.57
C ASP A 106 -12.96 21.58 -10.88
N PHE A 107 -11.96 22.43 -10.62
CA PHE A 107 -10.75 22.02 -9.93
C PHE A 107 -11.05 21.47 -8.52
N SER A 108 -12.04 22.01 -7.81
CA SER A 108 -12.39 21.56 -6.46
C SER A 108 -12.87 20.10 -6.47
N LYS A 109 -13.75 19.75 -7.42
CA LYS A 109 -14.22 18.37 -7.60
C LYS A 109 -13.10 17.45 -8.09
N ALA A 110 -12.26 17.90 -9.00
CA ALA A 110 -11.10 17.15 -9.46
C ALA A 110 -10.11 16.85 -8.31
N LYS A 111 -9.75 17.86 -7.52
CA LYS A 111 -8.88 17.72 -6.33
C LYS A 111 -9.46 16.73 -5.33
N LYS A 112 -10.76 16.83 -5.02
CA LYS A 112 -11.46 15.86 -4.15
C LYS A 112 -11.39 14.44 -4.71
N ARG A 113 -11.58 14.27 -6.03
CA ARG A 113 -11.47 12.95 -6.66
C ARG A 113 -10.06 12.38 -6.53
N LEU A 114 -9.04 13.19 -6.76
CA LEU A 114 -7.65 12.76 -6.63
C LEU A 114 -7.30 12.36 -5.19
N PHE A 115 -7.81 13.09 -4.20
CA PHE A 115 -7.51 12.84 -2.78
C PHE A 115 -8.09 11.50 -2.27
N ILE A 116 -9.07 10.90 -2.96
CA ILE A 116 -9.58 9.55 -2.65
C ILE A 116 -8.49 8.47 -2.75
N LEU A 117 -7.41 8.73 -3.50
CA LEU A 117 -6.27 7.81 -3.57
C LEU A 117 -5.69 7.49 -2.18
N LEU A 118 -5.64 8.46 -1.26
CA LEU A 118 -5.05 8.28 0.07
C LEU A 118 -5.79 7.22 0.90
N PRO A 119 -7.10 7.35 1.19
CA PRO A 119 -7.83 6.32 1.94
C PRO A 119 -7.91 4.99 1.18
N MET A 120 -8.02 5.01 -0.16
CA MET A 120 -8.04 3.79 -0.97
C MET A 120 -6.74 2.98 -0.81
N LEU A 121 -5.59 3.64 -0.89
CA LEU A 121 -4.30 2.99 -0.76
C LEU A 121 -4.01 2.58 0.69
N ALA A 122 -4.38 3.40 1.67
CA ALA A 122 -4.26 3.03 3.09
C ALA A 122 -5.04 1.73 3.40
N TYR A 123 -6.26 1.61 2.88
CA TYR A 123 -7.06 0.39 3.00
C TYR A 123 -6.39 -0.81 2.32
N ASN A 124 -5.89 -0.64 1.08
CA ASN A 124 -5.21 -1.71 0.37
C ASN A 124 -3.94 -2.17 1.11
N THR A 125 -3.16 -1.24 1.66
CA THR A 125 -1.98 -1.53 2.47
C THR A 125 -2.35 -2.31 3.73
N GLY A 126 -3.39 -1.88 4.46
CA GLY A 126 -3.86 -2.58 5.67
C GLY A 126 -4.39 -3.99 5.41
N ARG A 127 -4.86 -4.26 4.18
CA ARG A 127 -5.33 -5.59 3.75
C ARG A 127 -4.28 -6.45 3.06
N ALA A 128 -3.14 -5.88 2.71
CA ALA A 128 -2.10 -6.60 1.99
C ALA A 128 -1.55 -7.75 2.83
N LYS A 129 -1.16 -8.83 2.16
CA LYS A 129 -0.39 -9.89 2.82
C LYS A 129 0.97 -9.33 3.24
N LYS A 130 1.59 -9.93 4.25
CA LYS A 130 2.84 -9.43 4.86
C LYS A 130 3.96 -9.27 3.82
N GLU A 131 4.03 -10.18 2.86
CA GLU A 131 5.01 -10.18 1.76
C GLU A 131 4.77 -9.04 0.75
N GLU A 132 3.53 -8.62 0.53
CA GLU A 132 3.20 -7.53 -0.41
C GLU A 132 3.13 -6.16 0.29
N GLN A 133 2.99 -6.14 1.62
CA GLN A 133 2.73 -4.95 2.42
C GLN A 133 3.71 -3.82 2.12
N LYS A 134 5.02 -4.11 2.02
CA LYS A 134 6.05 -3.11 1.75
C LYS A 134 5.86 -2.40 0.39
N ASN A 135 5.44 -3.13 -0.64
CA ASN A 135 5.21 -2.55 -1.96
C ASN A 135 3.97 -1.63 -1.95
N TYR A 136 2.91 -2.01 -1.23
CA TYR A 136 1.75 -1.15 -1.01
C TYR A 136 2.08 0.09 -0.18
N GLU A 137 2.89 -0.05 0.88
CA GLU A 137 3.40 1.07 1.68
C GLU A 137 4.22 2.04 0.83
N ASN A 138 5.09 1.54 -0.06
CA ASN A 138 5.87 2.37 -0.97
C ASN A 138 4.98 3.14 -1.96
N LEU A 139 3.95 2.50 -2.53
CA LEU A 139 2.98 3.18 -3.39
C LEU A 139 2.18 4.23 -2.62
N LEU A 140 1.70 3.89 -1.42
CA LEU A 140 1.00 4.83 -0.55
C LEU A 140 1.88 6.03 -0.19
N ARG A 141 3.16 5.80 0.16
CA ARG A 141 4.12 6.86 0.44
C ARG A 141 4.32 7.78 -0.76
N PHE A 142 4.47 7.21 -1.97
CA PHE A 142 4.59 8.00 -3.19
C PHE A 142 3.37 8.91 -3.39
N VAL A 143 2.15 8.38 -3.23
CA VAL A 143 0.95 9.21 -3.34
C VAL A 143 0.86 10.23 -2.20
N TYR A 144 1.09 9.83 -0.96
CA TYR A 144 1.00 10.70 0.21
C TYR A 144 1.94 11.91 0.14
N THR A 145 3.17 11.69 -0.33
CA THR A 145 4.17 12.74 -0.46
C THR A 145 3.86 13.74 -1.58
N ASN A 146 3.22 13.29 -2.67
CA ASN A 146 2.94 14.13 -3.85
C ASN A 146 1.49 14.61 -3.95
N VAL A 147 0.53 14.01 -3.26
CA VAL A 147 -0.90 14.38 -3.29
C VAL A 147 -1.29 14.89 -1.91
N ASN A 148 -1.16 16.20 -1.72
CA ASN A 148 -1.51 16.89 -0.49
C ASN A 148 -2.04 18.31 -0.80
N GLN A 149 -2.38 19.07 0.24
CA GLN A 149 -3.00 20.39 0.07
C GLN A 149 -2.10 21.41 -0.62
N ASP A 150 -0.80 21.33 -0.38
CA ASP A 150 0.22 22.27 -0.85
C ASP A 150 0.73 21.90 -2.24
N SER A 151 0.69 20.61 -2.57
CA SER A 151 1.17 20.10 -3.86
C SER A 151 0.13 20.12 -4.98
N ILE A 152 -1.17 20.02 -4.65
CA ILE A 152 -2.27 20.05 -5.62
C ILE A 152 -3.04 21.35 -5.47
N THR A 153 -2.65 22.37 -6.23
CA THR A 153 -3.20 23.74 -6.15
C THR A 153 -3.88 24.20 -7.45
N THR A 154 -3.52 23.58 -8.57
CA THR A 154 -4.00 23.91 -9.91
C THR A 154 -4.28 22.65 -10.73
N ILE A 155 -4.91 22.82 -11.89
CA ILE A 155 -5.13 21.72 -12.85
C ILE A 155 -3.79 21.17 -13.35
N ASP A 156 -2.80 22.04 -13.57
CA ASP A 156 -1.46 21.67 -14.02
C ASP A 156 -0.76 20.74 -13.02
N ASP A 157 -1.04 20.88 -11.72
CA ASP A 157 -0.52 19.95 -10.70
C ASP A 157 -1.11 18.54 -10.85
N ILE A 158 -2.39 18.43 -11.22
CA ILE A 158 -3.04 17.14 -11.51
C ILE A 158 -2.44 16.53 -12.78
N GLU A 159 -2.18 17.35 -13.80
CA GLU A 159 -1.50 16.93 -15.02
C GLU A 159 -0.08 16.44 -14.73
N MET A 160 0.65 17.14 -13.87
CA MET A 160 1.98 16.71 -13.48
C MET A 160 1.95 15.37 -12.75
N PHE A 161 1.02 15.19 -11.81
CA PHE A 161 0.86 13.91 -11.14
C PHE A 161 0.48 12.77 -12.11
N ASP A 162 -0.35 13.04 -13.11
CA ASP A 162 -0.70 12.09 -14.18
C ASP A 162 0.53 11.64 -14.98
N GLN A 163 1.41 12.58 -15.35
CA GLN A 163 2.67 12.27 -16.02
C GLN A 163 3.60 11.44 -15.14
N MET A 164 3.70 11.79 -13.86
CA MET A 164 4.51 11.07 -12.88
C MET A 164 4.06 9.61 -12.73
N ILE A 165 2.76 9.36 -12.49
CA ILE A 165 2.26 7.99 -12.32
C ILE A 165 2.33 7.18 -13.62
N THR A 166 2.13 7.83 -14.78
CA THR A 166 2.30 7.19 -16.09
C THR A 166 3.75 6.71 -16.27
N SER A 167 4.72 7.54 -15.89
CA SER A 167 6.14 7.20 -15.98
C SER A 167 6.53 6.09 -15.00
N VAL A 168 5.99 6.10 -13.78
CA VAL A 168 6.17 4.99 -12.82
C VAL A 168 5.65 3.67 -13.39
N ILE A 169 4.48 3.68 -14.05
CA ILE A 169 3.93 2.48 -14.69
C ILE A 169 4.81 2.02 -15.86
N ALA A 170 5.30 2.95 -16.67
CA ALA A 170 6.19 2.65 -17.79
C ALA A 170 7.48 1.97 -17.31
N TYR A 171 8.14 2.52 -16.30
CA TYR A 171 9.33 1.92 -15.70
C TYR A 171 9.03 0.60 -15.00
N HIS A 172 7.91 0.49 -14.29
CA HIS A 172 7.51 -0.75 -13.66
C HIS A 172 7.40 -1.89 -14.69
N LYS A 173 6.77 -1.61 -15.85
CA LYS A 173 6.71 -2.56 -16.96
C LYS A 173 8.08 -2.85 -17.57
N PHE A 174 8.88 -1.82 -17.83
CA PHE A 174 10.22 -1.95 -18.40
C PHE A 174 11.12 -2.86 -17.55
N LEU A 175 11.03 -2.73 -16.22
CA LEU A 175 11.78 -3.55 -15.27
C LEU A 175 11.33 -5.02 -15.25
N GLY A 176 10.17 -5.37 -15.84
CA GLY A 176 9.58 -6.71 -15.76
C GLY A 176 8.67 -6.92 -14.54
N GLY A 177 8.09 -5.84 -14.00
CA GLY A 177 7.27 -5.88 -12.80
C GLY A 177 6.08 -6.82 -12.90
N LYS A 178 5.55 -7.24 -11.74
CA LYS A 178 4.52 -8.29 -11.65
C LYS A 178 3.25 -7.92 -12.41
N GLU A 179 2.70 -8.84 -13.19
CA GLU A 179 1.40 -8.70 -13.88
C GLU A 179 0.21 -9.05 -12.96
#